data_AF-A0A495LZH6-F1
#
_entry.id   AF-A0A495LZH6-F1
#
_cell.length_a   1.000
_cell.length_b   1.000
_cell.length_c   1.000
_cell.angle_alpha   90.00
_cell.angle_beta   90.00
_cell.angle_gamma   90.00
#
_symmetry.space_group_name_H-M   'P 1'
#
loop_
_entity.id
_entity.type
_entity.pdbx_description
1 polymer ?
#
loop_
_entity_poly.entity_id
_entity_poly.type
_entity_poly.pdbx_seq_one_letter_code
_entity_poly.pdbx_strand_id
1 'polypeptide(L)'
;MAHNLTAYEHRILKSFIKQFLVEKNDRLIQDHAIELTCMTRLLNSVFATCFDFKASVTDVFKIFEEYGYTLSVAEPKQTARAERPYLETNSRAIYINISPITILELKAVAACRKIGHTTAEMLQIEDALMKLRAFWTTTI
;
A
#
# COMPACT_ATOMS: atom_id res chain seq x y z
N MET A 1 -9.74 3.67 18.93
CA MET A 1 -10.95 3.24 18.19
C MET A 1 -10.56 3.11 16.73
N ALA A 2 -10.78 1.95 16.10
CA ALA A 2 -10.53 1.79 14.67
C ALA A 2 -11.60 2.59 13.91
N HIS A 3 -11.19 3.64 13.21
CA HIS A 3 -12.08 4.37 12.32
C HIS A 3 -12.33 3.49 11.11
N ASN A 4 -13.58 3.12 10.86
CA ASN A 4 -13.93 2.43 9.61
C ASN A 4 -13.90 3.45 8.48
N LEU A 5 -13.38 3.06 7.32
CA LEU A 5 -13.43 3.88 6.12
C LEU A 5 -14.88 4.11 5.70
N THR A 6 -15.21 5.34 5.32
CA THR A 6 -16.44 5.68 4.61
C THR A 6 -16.44 5.02 3.22
N ALA A 7 -17.62 4.93 2.58
CA ALA A 7 -17.74 4.38 1.23
C ALA A 7 -16.88 5.14 0.20
N TYR A 8 -16.69 6.45 0.39
CA TYR A 8 -15.86 7.30 -0.46
C TYR A 8 -14.37 7.00 -0.28
N GLU A 9 -13.89 6.97 0.96
CA GLU A 9 -12.47 6.66 1.26
C GLU A 9 -12.12 5.23 0.82
N HIS A 10 -13.03 4.27 1.03
CA HIS A 10 -12.86 2.90 0.57
C HIS A 10 -12.76 2.83 -0.96
N ARG A 11 -13.56 3.62 -1.70
CA ARG A 11 -13.47 3.73 -3.16
C ARG A 11 -12.12 4.31 -3.60
N ILE A 12 -11.63 5.35 -2.95
CA ILE A 12 -10.31 5.93 -3.25
C ILE A 12 -9.22 4.88 -3.03
N LEU A 13 -9.22 4.23 -1.86
CA LEU A 13 -8.23 3.20 -1.52
C LEU A 13 -8.21 2.07 -2.54
N LYS A 14 -9.39 1.56 -2.92
CA LYS A 14 -9.54 0.53 -3.95
C LYS A 14 -8.98 0.96 -5.31
N SER A 15 -9.42 2.11 -5.81
CA SER A 15 -8.95 2.62 -7.08
C SER A 15 -7.44 2.86 -7.06
N PHE A 16 -6.90 3.38 -5.95
CA PHE A 16 -5.47 3.66 -5.81
C PHE A 16 -4.66 2.36 -5.84
N ILE A 17 -5.04 1.35 -5.05
CA ILE A 17 -4.38 0.04 -5.06
C ILE A 17 -4.45 -0.58 -6.46
N LYS A 18 -5.60 -0.52 -7.14
CA LYS A 18 -5.77 -1.13 -8.47
C LYS A 18 -4.92 -0.47 -9.55
N GLN A 19 -4.81 0.86 -9.53
CA GLN A 19 -4.20 1.63 -10.62
C GLN A 19 -2.72 1.92 -10.37
N PHE A 20 -2.34 2.09 -9.11
CA PHE A 20 -1.00 2.53 -8.72
C PHE A 20 -0.12 1.37 -8.27
N LEU A 21 -0.72 0.35 -7.66
CA LEU A 21 0.01 -0.86 -7.30
C LEU A 21 -0.17 -1.85 -8.45
N VAL A 22 0.93 -2.25 -9.07
CA VAL A 22 0.93 -3.25 -10.13
C VAL A 22 1.70 -4.46 -9.65
N GLU A 23 1.07 -5.62 -9.74
CA GLU A 23 1.72 -6.90 -9.53
C GLU A 23 2.67 -7.17 -10.72
N LYS A 24 3.98 -7.24 -10.45
CA LYS A 24 4.99 -7.53 -11.48
C LYS A 24 6.23 -8.27 -10.96
N ASN A 25 6.17 -8.83 -9.76
CA ASN A 25 7.32 -9.50 -9.19
C ASN A 25 7.16 -11.02 -9.33
N ASP A 26 7.83 -11.60 -10.33
CA ASP A 26 7.83 -13.06 -10.57
C ASP A 26 8.54 -13.84 -9.44
N ARG A 27 9.19 -13.12 -8.51
CA ARG A 27 9.83 -13.67 -7.33
C ARG A 27 9.32 -12.95 -6.09
N LEU A 28 8.61 -13.70 -5.25
CA LEU A 28 8.26 -13.30 -3.89
C LEU A 28 9.54 -13.20 -3.06
N ILE A 29 10.14 -12.02 -3.04
CA ILE A 29 11.23 -11.69 -2.13
C ILE A 29 10.56 -11.13 -0.86
N GLN A 30 10.69 -11.85 0.25
CA GLN A 30 10.22 -11.35 1.55
C GLN A 30 11.07 -10.15 1.97
N ASP A 31 10.63 -8.96 1.60
CA ASP A 31 11.22 -7.67 1.96
C ASP A 31 10.33 -6.98 3.01
N HIS A 32 10.93 -6.39 4.03
CA HIS A 32 10.18 -5.64 5.04
C HIS A 32 9.34 -4.50 4.41
N ALA A 33 9.76 -3.94 3.28
CA ALA A 33 9.02 -2.90 2.58
C ALA A 33 7.69 -3.38 2.00
N ILE A 34 7.53 -4.67 1.70
CA ILE A 34 6.28 -5.27 1.19
C ILE A 34 5.48 -6.01 2.28
N GLU A 35 5.95 -5.98 3.51
CA GLU A 35 5.22 -6.48 4.68
C GLU A 35 3.94 -5.65 4.90
N LEU A 36 2.83 -6.30 5.19
CA LEU A 36 1.48 -5.71 5.15
C LEU A 36 1.35 -4.47 6.05
N THR A 37 1.91 -4.46 7.26
CA THR A 37 1.88 -3.28 8.14
C THR A 37 2.82 -2.17 7.65
N CYS A 38 3.95 -2.50 7.03
CA CYS A 38 4.81 -1.52 6.35
C CYS A 38 4.11 -0.87 5.17
N MET A 39 3.49 -1.68 4.31
CA MET A 39 2.70 -1.19 3.18
C MET A 39 1.54 -0.32 3.64
N THR A 40 0.82 -0.73 4.68
CA THR A 40 -0.26 0.08 5.27
C THR A 40 0.26 1.41 5.78
N ARG A 41 1.42 1.45 6.45
CA ARG A 41 2.04 2.71 6.90
C ARG A 41 2.45 3.60 5.72
N LEU A 42 3.02 3.01 4.67
CA LEU A 42 3.44 3.74 3.47
C LEU A 42 2.22 4.35 2.75
N LEU A 43 1.17 3.56 2.53
CA LEU A 43 -0.10 4.03 1.98
C LEU A 43 -0.71 5.14 2.83
N ASN A 44 -0.73 4.98 4.16
CA ASN A 44 -1.22 6.02 5.06
C ASN A 44 -0.37 7.30 5.02
N SER A 45 0.93 7.21 4.73
CA SER A 45 1.76 8.39 4.51
C SER A 45 1.34 9.14 3.24
N VAL A 46 0.97 8.42 2.18
CA VAL A 46 0.43 9.02 0.95
C VAL A 46 -0.97 9.57 1.21
N PHE A 47 -1.88 8.79 1.79
CA PHE A 47 -3.28 9.18 1.95
C PHE A 47 -3.50 10.31 2.95
N ALA A 48 -2.78 10.32 4.07
CA ALA A 48 -2.83 11.47 4.97
C ALA A 48 -2.35 12.77 4.27
N THR A 49 -1.44 12.64 3.29
CA THR A 49 -0.90 13.79 2.55
C THR A 49 -1.83 14.25 1.42
N CYS A 50 -2.50 13.31 0.76
CA CYS A 50 -3.19 13.55 -0.51
C CYS A 50 -4.72 13.55 -0.40
N PHE A 51 -5.30 12.90 0.62
CA PHE A 51 -6.74 12.65 0.73
C PHE A 51 -7.29 12.81 2.16
N ASP A 52 -6.44 13.12 3.14
CA ASP A 52 -6.79 13.38 4.54
C ASP A 52 -7.52 12.21 5.26
N PHE A 53 -7.16 10.97 4.93
CA PHE A 53 -7.66 9.79 5.65
C PHE A 53 -6.59 8.73 5.87
N LYS A 54 -6.90 7.75 6.74
CA LYS A 54 -6.06 6.59 7.02
C LYS A 54 -6.85 5.30 6.91
N ALA A 55 -6.25 4.29 6.31
CA ALA A 55 -6.75 2.93 6.24
C ALA A 55 -6.16 2.05 7.36
N SER A 56 -6.95 1.09 7.83
CA SER A 56 -6.44 0.05 8.72
C SER A 56 -5.72 -1.06 7.94
N VAL A 57 -4.95 -1.87 8.65
CA VAL A 57 -4.32 -3.07 8.09
C VAL A 57 -5.37 -4.02 7.50
N THR A 58 -6.55 -4.10 8.12
CA THR A 58 -7.66 -4.93 7.64
C THR A 58 -8.24 -4.39 6.33
N ASP A 59 -8.44 -3.07 6.20
CA ASP A 59 -8.96 -2.48 4.96
C ASP A 59 -8.01 -2.76 3.79
N VAL A 60 -6.71 -2.55 4.03
CA VAL A 60 -5.66 -2.77 3.04
C VAL A 60 -5.58 -4.26 2.65
N PHE A 61 -5.59 -5.17 3.63
CA PHE A 61 -5.57 -6.61 3.38
C PHE A 61 -6.75 -7.07 2.52
N LYS A 62 -7.97 -6.67 2.87
CA LYS A 62 -9.19 -7.05 2.14
C LYS A 62 -9.15 -6.64 0.68
N ILE A 63 -8.59 -5.47 0.38
CA ILE A 63 -8.52 -4.99 -1.00
C ILE A 63 -7.47 -5.77 -1.79
N PHE A 64 -6.32 -6.10 -1.19
CA PHE A 64 -5.35 -6.97 -1.83
C PHE A 64 -5.91 -8.37 -2.08
N GLU A 65 -6.63 -8.94 -1.13
CA GLU A 65 -7.31 -10.22 -1.28
C GLU A 65 -8.40 -10.16 -2.37
N GLU A 66 -9.24 -9.11 -2.36
CA GLU A 66 -10.29 -8.91 -3.37
C GLU A 66 -9.72 -8.80 -4.80
N TYR A 67 -8.56 -8.14 -4.94
CA TYR A 67 -7.86 -8.04 -6.22
C TYR A 67 -6.99 -9.25 -6.55
N GLY A 68 -6.97 -10.27 -5.70
CA GLY A 68 -6.25 -11.52 -5.96
C GLY A 68 -4.73 -11.38 -5.95
N TYR A 69 -4.18 -10.38 -5.25
CA TYR A 69 -2.74 -10.23 -5.11
C TYR A 69 -2.12 -11.46 -4.47
N THR A 70 -0.97 -11.89 -4.98
CA THR A 70 -0.24 -12.99 -4.34
C THR A 70 0.28 -12.55 -2.97
N LEU A 71 -0.06 -13.31 -1.93
CA LEU A 71 0.38 -13.07 -0.54
C LEU A 71 1.27 -14.22 -0.07
N SER A 72 2.37 -13.90 0.62
CA SER A 72 3.22 -14.88 1.31
C SER A 72 3.17 -14.67 2.81
N VAL A 73 3.29 -15.75 3.57
CA VAL A 73 3.31 -15.72 5.04
C VAL A 73 4.58 -16.38 5.52
N ALA A 74 5.45 -15.62 6.21
CA ALA A 74 6.63 -16.19 6.85
C ALA A 74 6.20 -16.85 8.17
N GLU A 75 5.88 -18.15 8.08
CA GLU A 75 5.40 -19.02 9.17
C GLU A 75 4.11 -18.52 9.87
N PRO A 76 2.95 -19.14 9.62
CA PRO A 76 1.73 -18.74 10.32
C PRO A 76 1.87 -19.05 11.82
N LYS A 77 1.88 -18.01 12.65
CA LYS A 77 1.90 -18.14 14.11
C LYS A 77 0.59 -18.72 14.66
N GLN A 78 -0.51 -18.59 13.91
CA GLN A 78 -1.78 -19.26 14.16
C GLN A 78 -2.55 -19.52 12.85
N THR A 79 -3.08 -20.74 12.72
CA THR A 79 -4.03 -21.19 11.67
C THR A 79 -5.50 -20.96 12.07
N ALA A 80 -5.80 -19.84 12.77
CA ALA A 80 -7.14 -19.58 13.27
C ALA A 80 -8.13 -19.33 12.11
N ARG A 81 -9.31 -19.96 12.18
CA ARG A 81 -10.37 -19.98 11.13
C ARG A 81 -11.07 -18.63 10.86
N ALA A 82 -10.63 -17.53 11.47
CA ALA A 82 -11.26 -16.21 11.32
C ALA A 82 -10.23 -15.13 10.94
N GLU A 83 -10.65 -14.23 10.04
CA GLU A 83 -9.80 -13.20 9.41
C GLU A 83 -9.17 -12.21 10.41
N ARG A 84 -9.94 -11.72 11.38
CA ARG A 84 -9.44 -10.78 12.41
C ARG A 84 -8.34 -11.39 13.30
N PRO A 85 -8.54 -12.55 13.94
CA PRO A 85 -7.49 -13.23 14.70
C PRO A 85 -6.24 -13.52 13.86
N TYR A 86 -6.43 -13.86 12.58
CA TYR A 86 -5.34 -14.11 11.66
C TYR A 86 -4.51 -12.84 11.41
N LEU A 87 -5.14 -11.70 11.10
CA LEU A 87 -4.43 -10.43 10.85
C LEU A 87 -3.77 -9.85 12.11
N GLU A 88 -4.43 -9.94 13.26
CA GLU A 88 -3.85 -9.50 14.53
C GLU A 88 -2.56 -10.26 14.85
N THR A 89 -2.53 -11.56 14.54
CA THR A 89 -1.40 -12.43 14.87
C THR A 89 -0.31 -12.44 13.79
N ASN A 90 -0.70 -12.32 12.52
CA ASN A 90 0.19 -12.56 11.38
C ASN A 90 0.46 -11.33 10.51
N SER A 91 -0.18 -10.17 10.72
CA SER A 91 0.01 -9.00 9.83
C SER A 91 1.47 -8.62 9.59
N ARG A 92 2.35 -8.76 10.59
CA ARG A 92 3.80 -8.53 10.47
C ARG A 92 4.59 -9.64 9.77
N ALA A 93 3.92 -10.72 9.41
CA ALA A 93 4.46 -11.87 8.70
C ALA A 93 3.79 -12.07 7.33
N ILE A 94 2.83 -11.21 6.94
CA ILE A 94 2.18 -11.21 5.63
C ILE A 94 2.95 -10.26 4.72
N TYR A 95 3.35 -10.77 3.55
CA TYR A 95 4.08 -10.03 2.53
C TYR A 95 3.25 -10.01 1.25
N ILE A 96 3.09 -8.83 0.65
CA ILE A 96 2.26 -8.63 -0.54
C ILE A 96 3.17 -8.57 -1.76
N ASN A 97 2.90 -9.37 -2.78
CA ASN A 97 3.74 -9.44 -3.96
C ASN A 97 3.59 -8.19 -4.85
N ILE A 98 4.40 -7.16 -4.56
CA ILE A 98 4.40 -5.88 -5.27
C ILE A 98 5.78 -5.65 -5.87
N SER A 99 5.80 -5.00 -7.04
CA SER A 99 7.06 -4.62 -7.70
C SER A 99 7.90 -3.68 -6.79
N PRO A 100 9.20 -3.93 -6.61
CA PRO A 100 10.08 -3.03 -5.87
C PRO A 100 10.10 -1.60 -6.42
N ILE A 101 9.93 -1.43 -7.73
CA ILE A 101 9.83 -0.11 -8.38
C ILE A 101 8.61 0.65 -7.87
N THR A 102 7.46 0.00 -7.78
CA THR A 102 6.23 0.60 -7.23
C THR A 102 6.41 1.01 -5.76
N ILE A 103 7.16 0.23 -4.98
CA ILE A 103 7.48 0.61 -3.59
C ILE A 103 8.35 1.86 -3.53
N LEU A 104 9.33 1.98 -4.43
CA LEU A 104 10.14 3.20 -4.57
C LEU A 104 9.29 4.40 -4.97
N GLU A 105 8.38 4.25 -5.92
CA GLU A 105 7.45 5.30 -6.35
C GLU A 105 6.55 5.77 -5.20
N LEU A 106 5.99 4.86 -4.40
CA LEU A 106 5.20 5.21 -3.22
C LEU A 106 6.02 5.95 -2.17
N LYS A 107 7.27 5.51 -1.92
CA LYS A 107 8.19 6.20 -1.00
C LYS A 107 8.51 7.60 -1.51
N ALA A 108 8.74 7.75 -2.81
CA ALA A 108 8.97 9.03 -3.46
C ALA A 108 7.78 9.97 -3.25
N VAL A 109 6.54 9.53 -3.55
CA VAL A 109 5.31 10.33 -3.33
C VAL A 109 5.17 10.73 -1.86
N ALA A 110 5.39 9.79 -0.93
CA ALA A 110 5.34 10.07 0.50
C ALA A 110 6.44 11.08 0.95
N ALA A 111 7.58 11.11 0.26
CA ALA A 111 8.73 11.95 0.57
C ALA A 111 8.69 13.32 -0.13
N CYS A 112 7.96 13.51 -1.24
CA CYS A 112 7.91 14.73 -2.05
C CYS A 112 7.66 16.03 -1.27
N ARG A 113 7.06 15.98 -0.08
CA ARG A 113 6.81 17.15 0.78
C ARG A 113 7.77 17.29 1.97
N LYS A 114 8.69 16.35 2.17
CA LYS A 114 9.83 16.49 3.10
C LYS A 114 10.96 17.18 2.33
N ILE A 115 11.27 18.42 2.67
CA ILE A 115 12.24 19.27 1.97
C ILE A 115 13.63 18.60 1.94
N GLY A 116 14.28 18.58 0.76
CA GLY A 116 15.71 18.23 0.62
C GLY A 116 16.07 16.98 -0.21
N HIS A 117 15.57 16.85 -1.44
CA HIS A 117 15.86 15.70 -2.33
C HIS A 117 17.03 15.96 -3.30
N THR A 118 17.73 14.89 -3.69
CA THR A 118 18.75 14.88 -4.73
C THR A 118 18.14 14.82 -6.15
N THR A 119 18.92 15.14 -7.19
CA THR A 119 18.44 15.23 -8.59
C THR A 119 17.87 13.92 -9.15
N ALA A 120 18.41 12.76 -8.74
CA ALA A 120 17.90 11.46 -9.18
C ALA A 120 16.60 11.07 -8.47
N GLU A 121 16.47 11.42 -7.19
CA GLU A 121 15.23 11.27 -6.43
C GLU A 121 14.14 12.17 -7.01
N MET A 122 14.47 13.38 -7.47
CA MET A 122 13.53 14.29 -8.13
C MET A 122 12.90 13.68 -9.39
N LEU A 123 13.67 12.96 -10.22
CA LEU A 123 13.15 12.39 -11.47
C LEU A 123 12.17 11.23 -11.20
N GLN A 124 12.50 10.35 -10.24
CA GLN A 124 11.57 9.30 -9.79
C GLN A 124 10.34 9.86 -9.09
N ILE A 125 10.52 10.94 -8.33
CA ILE A 125 9.44 11.73 -7.74
C ILE A 125 8.51 12.26 -8.83
N GLU A 126 9.04 12.86 -9.91
CA GLU A 126 8.23 13.42 -10.99
C GLU A 126 7.36 12.37 -11.69
N ASP A 127 7.93 11.21 -12.03
CA ASP A 127 7.18 10.11 -12.64
C ASP A 127 6.06 9.59 -11.72
N ALA A 128 6.37 9.40 -10.43
CA ALA A 128 5.39 8.95 -9.45
C ALA A 128 4.30 10.00 -9.20
N LEU A 129 4.64 11.29 -9.23
CA LEU A 129 3.69 12.40 -9.15
C LEU A 129 2.83 12.51 -10.41
N MET A 130 3.37 12.23 -11.60
CA MET A 130 2.58 12.18 -12.84
C MET A 130 1.54 11.06 -12.78
N LYS A 131 1.92 9.87 -12.32
CA LYS A 131 0.98 8.77 -12.07
C LYS A 131 -0.10 9.16 -11.06
N LEU A 132 0.28 9.86 -9.98
CA LEU A 132 -0.68 10.33 -8.98
C LEU A 132 -1.64 11.39 -9.56
N ARG A 133 -1.16 12.28 -10.42
CA ARG A 133 -2.02 13.25 -11.13
C ARG A 133 -2.98 12.55 -12.07
N ALA A 134 -2.52 11.56 -12.83
CA ALA A 134 -3.38 10.75 -13.70
C ALA A 134 -4.47 10.02 -12.89
N PHE A 135 -4.12 9.49 -11.72
CA PHE A 135 -5.09 8.91 -10.78
C PHE A 135 -6.17 9.92 -10.36
N TRP A 136 -5.77 11.15 -9.99
CA TRP A 136 -6.74 12.20 -9.64
C TRP A 136 -7.71 12.51 -10.78
N THR A 137 -7.22 12.60 -12.02
CA THR A 137 -8.08 12.93 -13.19
C THR A 137 -9.10 11.84 -13.56
N THR A 138 -8.93 10.61 -13.05
CA THR A 138 -9.79 9.47 -13.41
C THR A 138 -10.67 9.00 -12.26
N THR A 139 -10.36 9.37 -11.02
CA THR A 139 -10.99 8.83 -9.81
C THR A 139 -11.76 9.87 -8.98
N ILE A 140 -11.38 11.15 -9.09
CA ILE A 140 -12.11 12.30 -8.52
C ILE A 140 -12.93 12.94 -9.64
#